data_AF-A0A956IR42-F1
#
_entry.id   AF-A0A956IR42-F1
#
_cell.length_a   1.000
_cell.length_b   1.000
_cell.length_c   1.000
_cell.angle_alpha   90.00
_cell.angle_beta   90.00
_cell.angle_gamma   90.00
#
_symmetry.space_group_name_H-M   'P 1'
#
loop_
_entity.id
_entity.type
_entity.pdbx_description
1 polymer ?
#
loop_
_entity_poly.entity_id
_entity_poly.type
_entity_poly.pdbx_seq_one_letter_code
_entity_poly.pdbx_strand_id
1 'polypeptide(L)'
;HIPLACTVNPELAAPVTGTAEQGAEDFSHHMEVIRLGHEPRPRMPYTDEQWEQLTATGRSVDEALRDRGVTLTTGGEPTFTSRLHPKLPEWNTEALGETKWEQGLAMAQELHRRFGVGGLVQYRMGKQYPGESLPRWALHLMWRRDGIPIWKDPGRLSFEAGSKERIADEHLARAARLLALIGSELGLQMTPAAGYEDPWHFIQQEENLPLDVDPLEADLDDPEERRRLARVLGHGLKREIGFAAPLARYEGAWRTGSWTFRRGHLFLIPGDSPMGLRLPLDRIGGEPPPIVDPDRTEVTRELRFEPRPLLREAMEGERQLGVAQRVGDPRTGIRTALCVEPRQNVMHVFLPPVPTAEDFLELVRAVELAATECDVRVRIEGYPPPSDPRIESCLVTPDPGVIEVNLPVATSFADYTSFMETITDAANHAGLSMEKYQLDGREAGSGGGNHITLGGPSALESPFLQRPQLLGSLLRYLQNHPSLSFLFTGLFVGPTSQAPRIDEARLDSLPELELALEQMPLSATKFPWTVDRLLRNLLVDVSGNPHRTEVSI
;
A
#
# COMPACT_ATOMS: atom_id res chain seq x y z
N HIS A 1 -27.36 -21.87 9.72
CA HIS A 1 -28.40 -22.75 9.16
C HIS A 1 -27.92 -24.17 9.31
N ILE A 2 -28.70 -25.06 9.95
CA ILE A 2 -28.37 -26.49 10.04
C ILE A 2 -29.00 -27.16 8.82
N PRO A 3 -28.24 -27.81 7.93
CA PRO A 3 -28.81 -28.49 6.78
C PRO A 3 -29.66 -29.68 7.26
N LEU A 4 -30.94 -29.69 6.90
CA LEU A 4 -31.92 -30.73 7.25
C LEU A 4 -31.86 -31.97 6.34
N ALA A 5 -30.98 -31.95 5.33
CA ALA A 5 -30.74 -33.07 4.41
C ALA A 5 -29.26 -33.08 3.99
N CYS A 6 -28.66 -34.26 3.93
CA CYS A 6 -27.30 -34.47 3.42
C CYS A 6 -27.38 -35.47 2.26
N THR A 7 -27.05 -34.99 1.06
CA THR A 7 -27.06 -35.78 -0.18
C THR A 7 -25.95 -35.27 -1.09
N VAL A 8 -25.44 -36.15 -1.96
CA VAL A 8 -24.35 -35.84 -2.91
C VAL A 8 -24.80 -34.92 -4.05
N ASN A 9 -26.10 -34.74 -4.27
CA ASN A 9 -26.65 -33.81 -5.27
C ASN A 9 -27.75 -32.93 -4.64
N PRO A 10 -27.63 -31.59 -4.65
CA PRO A 10 -28.61 -30.67 -4.07
C PRO A 10 -30.04 -30.84 -4.58
N GLU A 11 -30.22 -31.26 -5.84
CA GLU A 11 -31.55 -31.52 -6.42
C GLU A 11 -32.26 -32.72 -5.75
N LEU A 12 -31.48 -33.63 -5.16
CA LEU A 12 -31.97 -34.77 -4.40
C LEU A 12 -32.21 -34.45 -2.92
N ALA A 13 -31.95 -33.20 -2.50
CA ALA A 13 -32.21 -32.74 -1.13
C ALA A 13 -33.71 -32.47 -0.96
N ALA A 14 -34.51 -33.53 -1.06
CA ALA A 14 -35.93 -33.50 -0.80
C ALA A 14 -36.21 -33.93 0.66
N PRO A 15 -37.23 -33.38 1.34
CA PRO A 15 -37.87 -34.10 2.42
C PRO A 15 -38.28 -35.46 1.86
N VAL A 16 -37.91 -36.56 2.52
CA VAL A 16 -38.11 -37.95 2.08
C VAL A 16 -39.34 -38.12 1.17
N THR A 17 -39.13 -38.36 -0.13
CA THR A 17 -40.21 -38.69 -1.08
C THR A 17 -39.93 -40.02 -1.77
N GLY A 18 -40.91 -40.92 -1.70
CA GLY A 18 -40.90 -42.24 -2.33
C GLY A 18 -42.12 -43.06 -1.92
N THR A 19 -42.52 -44.02 -2.76
CA THR A 19 -43.51 -45.05 -2.43
C THR A 19 -42.80 -46.39 -2.32
N ALA A 20 -42.77 -46.98 -1.12
CA ALA A 20 -42.19 -48.30 -0.88
C ALA A 20 -43.30 -49.37 -0.87
N GLU A 21 -43.15 -50.44 -1.64
CA GLU A 21 -44.07 -51.59 -1.63
C GLU A 21 -43.95 -52.45 -0.35
N GLN A 22 -42.88 -52.28 0.42
CA GLN A 22 -42.72 -52.85 1.76
C GLN A 22 -42.26 -51.76 2.72
N GLY A 23 -43.03 -51.53 3.79
CA GLY A 23 -42.68 -50.57 4.83
C GLY A 23 -41.42 -51.01 5.56
N ALA A 24 -40.45 -50.11 5.73
CA ALA A 24 -39.37 -50.34 6.67
C ALA A 24 -39.98 -50.52 8.06
N GLU A 25 -39.77 -51.67 8.72
CA GLU A 25 -40.33 -51.93 10.05
C GLU A 25 -39.68 -51.04 11.11
N ASP A 26 -38.40 -50.68 10.93
CA ASP A 26 -37.70 -49.69 11.75
C ASP A 26 -36.60 -48.97 10.94
N PHE A 27 -36.59 -47.64 10.98
CA PHE A 27 -35.53 -46.79 10.42
C PHE A 27 -35.16 -45.74 11.46
N SER A 28 -33.87 -45.62 11.81
CA SER A 28 -33.40 -44.56 12.69
C SER A 28 -32.20 -43.83 12.08
N HIS A 29 -32.30 -42.51 12.04
CA HIS A 29 -31.21 -41.61 11.71
C HIS A 29 -31.07 -40.64 12.88
N HIS A 30 -29.88 -40.60 13.49
CA HIS A 30 -29.60 -39.76 14.64
C HIS A 30 -28.57 -38.70 14.23
N MET A 31 -28.99 -37.44 14.29
CA MET A 31 -28.07 -36.30 14.26
C MET A 31 -28.09 -35.65 15.63
N GLU A 32 -26.95 -35.70 16.32
CA GLU A 32 -26.75 -34.97 17.56
C GLU A 32 -26.02 -33.67 17.26
N VAL A 33 -26.68 -32.55 17.52
CA VAL A 33 -26.03 -31.23 17.49
C VAL A 33 -25.75 -30.85 18.93
N ILE A 34 -24.54 -31.19 19.39
CA ILE A 34 -24.06 -30.77 20.69
C ILE A 34 -23.46 -29.39 20.52
N ARG A 35 -24.01 -28.39 21.23
CA ARG A 35 -23.29 -27.15 21.45
C ARG A 35 -22.16 -27.47 22.42
N LEU A 36 -20.92 -27.56 21.93
CA LEU A 36 -19.74 -27.65 22.78
C LEU A 36 -19.78 -26.42 23.72
N GLY A 37 -20.02 -26.68 25.00
CA GLY A 37 -20.32 -25.63 25.97
C GLY A 37 -19.12 -24.73 26.22
N HIS A 38 -19.37 -23.43 26.37
CA HIS A 38 -18.40 -22.41 26.83
C HIS A 38 -17.02 -22.51 26.17
N GLU A 39 -16.98 -22.60 24.85
CA GLU A 39 -15.88 -21.95 24.14
C GLU A 39 -15.79 -20.51 24.67
N PRO A 40 -14.57 -19.96 24.88
CA PRO A 40 -14.41 -18.54 25.17
C PRO A 40 -15.32 -17.82 24.19
N ARG A 41 -16.32 -17.08 24.69
CA ARG A 41 -17.05 -16.20 23.79
C ARG A 41 -15.95 -15.40 23.11
N PRO A 42 -15.87 -15.29 21.77
CA PRO A 42 -14.83 -14.50 21.11
C PRO A 42 -14.73 -13.06 21.65
N ARG A 43 -15.76 -12.64 22.39
CA ARG A 43 -15.94 -11.38 23.14
C ARG A 43 -15.21 -11.26 24.47
N MET A 44 -14.62 -12.33 24.99
CA MET A 44 -13.77 -12.28 26.18
C MET A 44 -12.31 -12.41 25.72
N PRO A 45 -11.42 -11.51 26.16
CA PRO A 45 -10.00 -11.70 25.94
C PRO A 45 -9.57 -13.08 26.42
N TYR A 46 -8.59 -13.67 25.72
CA TYR A 46 -7.90 -14.85 26.24
C TYR A 46 -7.39 -14.54 27.65
N THR A 47 -7.45 -15.53 28.54
CA THR A 47 -6.75 -15.39 29.83
C THR A 47 -5.25 -15.31 29.57
N ASP A 48 -4.49 -14.71 30.49
CA ASP A 48 -3.03 -14.63 30.37
C ASP A 48 -2.42 -16.03 30.18
N GLU A 49 -2.93 -17.04 30.88
CA GLU A 49 -2.50 -18.44 30.71
C GLU A 49 -2.78 -18.99 29.30
N GLN A 50 -3.96 -18.72 28.74
CA GLN A 50 -4.29 -19.14 27.36
C GLN A 50 -3.38 -18.44 26.35
N TRP A 51 -3.10 -17.16 26.55
CA TRP A 51 -2.19 -16.38 25.70
C TRP A 51 -0.75 -16.90 25.77
N GLU A 52 -0.26 -17.20 26.97
CA GLU A 52 1.05 -17.82 27.19
C GLU A 52 1.16 -19.18 26.49
N GLN A 53 0.13 -20.03 26.57
CA GLN A 53 0.09 -21.32 25.87
C GLN A 53 0.11 -21.16 24.34
N LEU A 54 -0.63 -20.18 23.82
CA LEU A 54 -0.67 -19.88 22.39
C LEU A 54 0.69 -19.38 21.88
N THR A 55 1.32 -18.44 22.59
CA THR A 55 2.67 -17.96 22.23
C THR A 55 3.74 -19.05 22.37
N ALA A 56 3.62 -19.94 23.37
CA ALA A 56 4.51 -21.09 23.52
C ALA A 56 4.36 -22.09 22.36
N THR A 57 3.13 -22.31 21.90
CA THR A 57 2.85 -23.14 20.72
C THR A 57 3.44 -22.51 19.45
N GLY A 58 3.31 -21.20 19.29
CA GLY A 58 3.95 -20.48 18.18
C GLY A 58 5.48 -20.67 18.16
N ARG A 59 6.14 -20.54 19.32
CA ARG A 59 7.59 -20.79 19.45
C ARG A 59 7.98 -22.22 19.07
N SER A 60 7.20 -23.22 19.49
CA SER A 60 7.50 -24.62 19.14
C SER A 60 7.31 -24.93 17.65
N VAL A 61 6.36 -24.25 16.99
CA VAL A 61 6.21 -24.32 15.52
C VAL A 61 7.41 -23.69 14.81
N ASP A 62 7.87 -22.52 15.25
CA ASP A 62 9.06 -21.87 14.69
C ASP A 62 10.32 -22.74 14.82
N GLU A 63 10.51 -23.38 15.97
CA GLU A 63 11.58 -24.35 16.20
C GLU A 63 11.46 -25.55 15.25
N ALA A 64 10.27 -26.13 15.13
CA ALA A 64 10.03 -27.28 14.26
C ALA A 64 10.26 -26.97 12.77
N LEU A 65 9.94 -25.75 12.31
CA LEU A 65 10.23 -25.27 10.96
C LEU A 65 11.74 -25.08 10.75
N ARG A 66 12.42 -24.46 11.71
CA ARG A 66 13.88 -24.24 11.67
C ARG A 66 14.66 -25.55 11.61
N ASP A 67 14.30 -26.53 12.43
CA ASP A 67 14.92 -27.85 12.46
C ASP A 67 14.78 -28.61 11.13
N ARG A 68 13.75 -28.29 10.34
CA ARG A 68 13.49 -28.86 9.01
C ARG A 68 14.05 -28.01 7.87
N GLY A 69 14.76 -26.93 8.19
CA GLY A 69 15.32 -25.99 7.22
C GLY A 69 14.25 -25.28 6.38
N VAL A 70 13.07 -25.01 6.97
CA VAL A 70 11.98 -24.28 6.31
C VAL A 70 12.02 -22.83 6.77
N THR A 71 12.36 -21.92 5.87
CA THR A 71 12.32 -20.47 6.12
C THR A 71 10.96 -19.93 5.69
N LEU A 72 10.01 -19.90 6.63
CA LEU A 72 8.68 -19.32 6.43
C LEU A 72 8.69 -17.87 6.91
N THR A 73 8.12 -16.97 6.10
CA THR A 73 7.80 -15.61 6.51
C THR A 73 6.30 -15.39 6.49
N THR A 74 5.81 -14.56 7.41
CA THR A 74 4.39 -14.27 7.55
C THR A 74 4.14 -12.77 7.40
N GLY A 75 3.23 -12.40 6.53
CA GLY A 75 2.63 -11.06 6.46
C GLY A 75 1.17 -11.11 6.88
N GLY A 76 0.51 -9.95 6.90
CA GLY A 76 -0.92 -9.89 7.13
C GLY A 76 -1.53 -8.56 6.70
N GLU A 77 -2.83 -8.59 6.47
CA GLU A 77 -3.64 -7.44 6.03
C GLU A 77 -4.81 -7.18 7.00
N PRO A 78 -4.55 -6.91 8.30
CA PRO A 78 -5.61 -6.59 9.25
C PRO A 78 -6.32 -5.29 8.87
N THR A 79 -7.64 -5.29 9.07
CA THR A 79 -8.50 -4.17 8.71
C THR A 79 -9.21 -3.59 9.93
N PHE A 80 -9.36 -2.26 9.93
CA PHE A 80 -9.88 -1.48 11.04
C PHE A 80 -11.02 -0.58 10.57
N THR A 81 -12.06 -0.42 11.38
CA THR A 81 -13.16 0.53 11.15
C THR A 81 -13.14 1.64 12.21
N SER A 82 -13.93 2.70 12.00
CA SER A 82 -13.97 3.83 12.93
C SER A 82 -14.89 3.57 14.12
N ARG A 83 -14.32 3.73 15.32
CA ARG A 83 -15.09 3.80 16.57
C ARG A 83 -15.74 5.17 16.77
N LEU A 84 -15.17 6.21 16.16
CA LEU A 84 -15.61 7.60 16.32
C LEU A 84 -16.74 7.97 15.35
N HIS A 85 -16.70 7.42 14.14
CA HIS A 85 -17.61 7.78 13.04
C HIS A 85 -18.28 6.58 12.35
N PRO A 86 -18.78 5.56 13.08
CA PRO A 86 -19.22 4.29 12.49
C PRO A 86 -20.41 4.41 11.52
N LYS A 87 -21.11 5.56 11.50
CA LYS A 87 -22.29 5.79 10.66
C LYS A 87 -21.98 6.49 9.34
N LEU A 88 -20.78 7.03 9.16
CA LEU A 88 -20.45 7.74 7.93
C LEU A 88 -20.26 6.76 6.77
N PRO A 89 -20.59 7.16 5.52
CA PRO A 89 -20.49 6.29 4.35
C PRO A 89 -19.10 5.67 4.16
N GLU A 90 -18.03 6.41 4.41
CA GLU A 90 -16.66 5.91 4.30
C GLU A 90 -16.35 4.73 5.23
N TRP A 91 -17.10 4.55 6.32
CA TRP A 91 -16.91 3.46 7.28
C TRP A 91 -17.88 2.29 7.08
N ASN A 92 -18.67 2.34 5.99
CA ASN A 92 -19.65 1.32 5.66
C ASN A 92 -19.50 0.81 4.22
N THR A 93 -19.43 1.72 3.24
CA THR A 93 -19.49 1.39 1.80
C THR A 93 -18.49 2.14 0.96
N GLU A 94 -18.16 3.38 1.32
CA GLU A 94 -17.24 4.20 0.53
C GLU A 94 -15.79 3.94 0.91
N ALA A 95 -14.90 4.06 -0.07
CA ALA A 95 -13.48 3.86 0.17
C ALA A 95 -12.81 5.11 0.75
N LEU A 96 -13.27 6.30 0.39
CA LEU A 96 -12.67 7.57 0.80
C LEU A 96 -13.68 8.41 1.58
N GLY A 97 -13.17 9.33 2.39
CA GLY A 97 -13.97 10.28 3.17
C GLY A 97 -13.04 11.18 3.99
N GLU A 98 -13.54 12.35 4.40
CA GLU A 98 -12.73 13.34 5.14
C GLU A 98 -12.27 12.76 6.48
N THR A 99 -13.15 12.09 7.22
CA THR A 99 -12.77 11.48 8.51
C THR A 99 -11.84 10.29 8.34
N LYS A 100 -11.97 9.52 7.25
CA LYS A 100 -11.06 8.40 6.96
C LYS A 100 -9.65 8.88 6.64
N TRP A 101 -9.51 9.99 5.92
CA TRP A 101 -8.21 10.61 5.69
C TRP A 101 -7.56 11.03 7.00
N GLU A 102 -8.29 11.74 7.86
CA GLU A 102 -7.80 12.18 9.17
C GLU A 102 -7.40 11.01 10.08
N GLN A 103 -8.23 9.96 10.16
CA GLN A 103 -7.92 8.79 10.97
C GLN A 103 -6.79 7.94 10.38
N GLY A 104 -6.65 7.88 9.04
CA GLY A 104 -5.51 7.27 8.37
C GLY A 104 -4.19 7.97 8.69
N LEU A 105 -4.19 9.30 8.72
CA LEU A 105 -3.04 10.09 9.14
C LEU A 105 -2.70 9.90 10.61
N ALA A 106 -3.72 9.91 11.49
CA ALA A 106 -3.53 9.64 12.90
C ALA A 106 -2.93 8.24 13.12
N MET A 107 -3.45 7.23 12.41
CA MET A 107 -2.93 5.87 12.44
C MET A 107 -1.47 5.82 11.97
N ALA A 108 -1.14 6.42 10.83
CA ALA A 108 0.23 6.48 10.34
C ALA A 108 1.16 7.21 11.33
N GLN A 109 0.69 8.25 12.01
CA GLN A 109 1.48 8.95 13.03
C GLN A 109 1.72 8.08 14.28
N GLU A 110 0.71 7.34 14.74
CA GLU A 110 0.86 6.41 15.87
C GLU A 110 1.79 5.24 15.54
N LEU A 111 1.71 4.71 14.31
CA LEU A 111 2.60 3.67 13.81
C LEU A 111 4.03 4.18 13.64
N HIS A 112 4.22 5.38 13.10
CA HIS A 112 5.54 6.01 12.94
C HIS A 112 6.27 6.18 14.29
N ARG A 113 5.52 6.43 15.37
CA ARG A 113 6.07 6.53 16.73
C ARG A 113 6.45 5.18 17.34
N ARG A 114 5.85 4.08 16.89
CA ARG A 114 6.01 2.74 17.49
C ARG A 114 6.91 1.81 16.70
N PHE A 115 6.96 1.96 15.38
CA PHE A 115 7.74 1.10 14.51
C PHE A 115 9.07 1.72 14.09
N GLY A 116 10.12 0.88 14.16
CA GLY A 116 11.46 1.23 13.75
C GLY A 116 12.05 2.40 14.54
N VAL A 117 13.22 2.85 14.10
CA VAL A 117 13.89 4.03 14.64
C VAL A 117 14.02 5.04 13.51
N GLY A 118 13.47 6.24 13.68
CA GLY A 118 13.57 7.32 12.69
C GLY A 118 13.04 6.92 11.31
N GLY A 119 11.83 6.37 11.27
CA GLY A 119 11.18 5.98 10.02
C GLY A 119 10.80 7.17 9.14
N LEU A 120 10.61 6.92 7.85
CA LEU A 120 10.03 7.87 6.91
C LEU A 120 8.57 7.48 6.63
N VAL A 121 7.69 8.47 6.49
CA VAL A 121 6.36 8.28 5.89
C VAL A 121 6.34 8.88 4.49
N GLN A 122 5.93 8.08 3.51
CA GLN A 122 5.73 8.52 2.13
C GLN A 122 4.24 8.43 1.77
N TYR A 123 3.75 9.49 1.13
CA TYR A 123 2.38 9.67 0.68
C TYR A 123 2.30 9.26 -0.79
N ARG A 124 1.54 8.21 -1.07
CA ARG A 124 1.50 7.57 -2.39
C ARG A 124 0.09 7.43 -2.93
N MET A 125 0.03 7.22 -4.24
CA MET A 125 -1.17 6.75 -4.92
C MET A 125 -1.29 5.24 -4.71
N GLY A 126 -2.42 4.82 -4.16
CA GLY A 126 -2.81 3.45 -3.91
C GLY A 126 -3.59 2.83 -5.08
N LYS A 127 -4.47 1.89 -4.77
CA LYS A 127 -5.33 1.22 -5.76
C LYS A 127 -6.36 2.20 -6.33
N GLN A 128 -6.68 2.03 -7.61
CA GLN A 128 -7.78 2.71 -8.29
C GLN A 128 -8.74 1.64 -8.83
N TYR A 129 -10.02 1.75 -8.50
CA TYR A 129 -11.05 0.84 -9.00
C TYR A 129 -11.87 1.50 -10.12
N PRO A 130 -12.51 0.70 -11.01
CA PRO A 130 -13.38 1.24 -12.06
C PRO A 130 -14.45 2.17 -11.50
N GLY A 131 -14.57 3.36 -12.08
CA GLY A 131 -15.51 4.41 -11.65
C GLY A 131 -14.94 5.44 -10.67
N GLU A 132 -13.72 5.26 -10.16
CA GLU A 132 -13.03 6.26 -9.33
C GLU A 132 -12.19 7.21 -10.20
N SER A 133 -12.33 8.52 -10.01
CA SER A 133 -11.61 9.53 -10.79
C SER A 133 -10.10 9.57 -10.50
N LEU A 134 -9.71 9.29 -9.26
CA LEU A 134 -8.31 9.25 -8.83
C LEU A 134 -8.00 7.95 -8.08
N PRO A 135 -6.75 7.48 -8.12
CA PRO A 135 -6.29 6.47 -7.17
C PRO A 135 -6.49 6.92 -5.73
N ARG A 136 -6.80 5.98 -4.85
CA ARG A 136 -6.90 6.22 -3.41
C ARG A 136 -5.54 6.61 -2.83
N TRP A 137 -5.50 7.11 -1.60
CA TRP A 137 -4.23 7.38 -0.91
C TRP A 137 -3.61 6.09 -0.36
N ALA A 138 -2.29 6.06 -0.20
CA ALA A 138 -1.56 5.02 0.52
C ALA A 138 -0.44 5.66 1.34
N LEU A 139 -0.39 5.38 2.63
CA LEU A 139 0.64 5.89 3.54
C LEU A 139 1.67 4.77 3.76
N HIS A 140 2.87 4.96 3.22
CA HIS A 140 3.94 3.96 3.27
C HIS A 140 4.96 4.37 4.34
N LEU A 141 4.98 3.64 5.45
CA LEU A 141 5.96 3.81 6.51
C LEU A 141 7.14 2.89 6.23
N MET A 142 8.37 3.41 6.36
CA MET A 142 9.59 2.64 6.12
C MET A 142 10.68 2.97 7.13
N TRP A 143 11.46 1.97 7.54
CA TRP A 143 12.60 2.11 8.45
C TRP A 143 13.71 1.12 8.09
N ARG A 144 14.93 1.38 8.57
CA ARG A 144 16.05 0.47 8.35
C ARG A 144 16.07 -0.62 9.41
N ARG A 145 16.37 -1.86 8.99
CA ARG A 145 16.55 -3.00 9.91
C ARG A 145 17.72 -2.86 10.87
N ASP A 146 18.74 -2.09 10.48
CA ASP A 146 19.92 -1.83 11.31
C ASP A 146 19.70 -0.78 12.42
N GLY A 147 18.48 -0.24 12.53
CA GLY A 147 18.13 0.76 13.55
C GLY A 147 18.69 2.16 13.30
N ILE A 148 19.36 2.40 12.18
CA ILE A 148 19.81 3.74 11.80
C ILE A 148 18.61 4.52 11.22
N PRO A 149 18.35 5.76 11.67
CA PRO A 149 17.27 6.60 11.13
C PRO A 149 17.37 6.80 9.61
N ILE A 150 16.23 6.65 8.91
CA ILE A 150 16.03 7.20 7.56
C ILE A 150 15.77 8.71 7.67
N TRP A 151 14.98 9.10 8.68
CA TRP A 151 14.60 10.46 8.99
C TRP A 151 14.82 10.71 10.50
N LYS A 152 15.62 11.71 10.84
CA LYS A 152 16.07 12.00 12.22
C LYS A 152 15.12 12.92 12.99
N ASP A 153 14.57 13.97 12.36
CA ASP A 153 13.72 14.97 13.00
C ASP A 153 12.24 14.73 12.67
N PRO A 154 11.50 13.93 13.46
CA PRO A 154 10.10 13.63 13.19
C PRO A 154 9.22 14.88 13.16
N GLY A 155 9.65 16.00 13.79
CA GLY A 155 8.92 17.26 13.80
C GLY A 155 8.85 17.95 12.43
N ARG A 156 9.66 17.51 11.46
CA ARG A 156 9.69 17.98 10.07
C ARG A 156 8.80 17.18 9.14
N LEU A 157 8.24 16.05 9.56
CA LEU A 157 7.23 15.33 8.79
C LEU A 157 5.85 15.86 9.14
N SER A 158 5.04 16.15 8.11
CA SER A 158 3.63 16.53 8.32
C SER A 158 2.76 15.29 8.35
N PHE A 159 1.88 15.21 9.36
CA PHE A 159 0.76 14.26 9.50
C PHE A 159 -0.59 15.00 9.61
N GLU A 160 -0.61 16.29 9.25
CA GLU A 160 -1.83 17.10 9.28
C GLU A 160 -2.68 16.78 8.05
N ALA A 161 -4.01 16.97 8.08
CA ALA A 161 -4.85 16.78 6.89
C ALA A 161 -4.59 17.85 5.80
N GLY A 162 -4.10 19.02 6.20
CA GLY A 162 -3.94 20.21 5.36
C GLY A 162 -5.19 21.10 5.40
N SER A 163 -5.05 22.39 5.05
CA SER A 163 -6.18 23.33 5.02
C SER A 163 -6.64 23.65 3.59
N LYS A 164 -7.92 23.98 3.44
CA LYS A 164 -8.51 24.42 2.15
C LYS A 164 -8.24 25.90 1.85
N GLU A 165 -7.43 26.57 2.68
CA GLU A 165 -7.12 27.98 2.50
C GLU A 165 -6.21 28.20 1.29
N ARG A 166 -6.25 29.42 0.77
CA ARG A 166 -5.42 29.81 -0.36
C ARG A 166 -3.95 29.77 0.06
N ILE A 167 -3.14 29.06 -0.74
CA ILE A 167 -1.67 29.05 -0.63
C ILE A 167 -1.17 30.50 -0.67
N ALA A 168 -0.42 30.95 0.34
CA ALA A 168 0.19 32.28 0.35
C ALA A 168 1.47 32.33 -0.51
N ASP A 169 1.83 33.49 -1.06
CA ASP A 169 3.03 33.64 -1.91
C ASP A 169 4.33 33.29 -1.17
N GLU A 170 4.33 33.44 0.15
CA GLU A 170 5.43 33.00 1.02
C GLU A 170 5.68 31.49 0.92
N HIS A 171 4.64 30.67 0.74
CA HIS A 171 4.80 29.22 0.58
C HIS A 171 5.53 28.88 -0.72
N LEU A 172 5.23 29.59 -1.82
CA LEU A 172 5.94 29.42 -3.09
C LEU A 172 7.41 29.85 -2.97
N ALA A 173 7.69 30.98 -2.31
CA ALA A 173 9.07 31.40 -2.05
C ALA A 173 9.84 30.36 -1.21
N ARG A 174 9.21 29.78 -0.18
CA ARG A 174 9.78 28.69 0.63
C ARG A 174 9.98 27.42 -0.20
N ALA A 175 9.07 27.09 -1.12
CA ALA A 175 9.19 25.93 -2.01
C ALA A 175 10.42 26.04 -2.92
N ALA A 176 10.63 27.22 -3.54
CA ALA A 176 11.80 27.49 -4.36
C ALA A 176 13.10 27.41 -3.53
N ARG A 177 13.10 27.98 -2.32
CA ARG A 177 14.25 27.92 -1.40
C ARG A 177 14.57 26.48 -1.00
N LEU A 178 13.55 25.69 -0.65
CA LEU A 178 13.70 24.28 -0.27
C LEU A 178 14.34 23.50 -1.42
N LEU A 179 13.84 23.64 -2.65
CA LEU A 179 14.39 22.95 -3.82
C LEU A 179 15.86 23.32 -4.08
N ALA A 180 16.21 24.61 -3.94
CA ALA A 180 17.59 25.07 -4.09
C ALA A 180 18.52 24.50 -3.02
N LEU A 181 18.07 24.43 -1.76
CA LEU A 181 18.84 23.84 -0.67
C LEU A 181 19.03 22.33 -0.86
N ILE A 182 18.00 21.60 -1.29
CA ILE A 182 18.15 20.16 -1.64
C ILE A 182 19.23 19.99 -2.71
N GLY A 183 19.22 20.84 -3.74
CA GLY A 183 20.30 20.89 -4.73
C GLY A 183 21.67 21.08 -4.10
N SER A 184 21.82 22.09 -3.23
CA SER A 184 23.07 22.38 -2.54
C SER A 184 23.58 21.21 -1.69
N GLU A 185 22.71 20.52 -0.96
CA GLU A 185 23.06 19.34 -0.16
C GLU A 185 23.55 18.17 -1.02
N LEU A 186 23.03 18.04 -2.25
CA LEU A 186 23.50 17.07 -3.25
C LEU A 186 24.74 17.54 -4.04
N GLY A 187 25.27 18.73 -3.76
CA GLY A 187 26.39 19.31 -4.51
C GLY A 187 26.01 19.81 -5.92
N LEU A 188 24.74 20.15 -6.13
CA LEU A 188 24.17 20.57 -7.41
C LEU A 188 23.64 22.01 -7.36
N GLN A 189 23.85 22.76 -8.44
CA GLN A 189 23.14 24.01 -8.68
C GLN A 189 21.91 23.74 -9.55
N MET A 190 20.76 23.49 -8.90
CA MET A 190 19.50 23.23 -9.60
C MET A 190 18.89 24.52 -10.15
N THR A 191 18.38 24.46 -11.37
CA THR A 191 17.59 25.55 -11.97
C THR A 191 16.11 25.18 -11.89
N PRO A 192 15.33 25.78 -10.97
CA PRO A 192 13.92 25.42 -10.81
C PRO A 192 13.08 25.93 -12.00
N ALA A 193 12.26 25.05 -12.55
CA ALA A 193 11.20 25.39 -13.50
C ALA A 193 9.87 25.54 -12.75
N ALA A 194 9.31 26.76 -12.77
CA ALA A 194 8.00 27.01 -12.17
C ALA A 194 6.89 26.34 -12.99
N GLY A 195 6.02 25.58 -12.32
CA GLY A 195 4.89 24.88 -12.90
C GLY A 195 3.62 25.72 -12.91
N TYR A 196 2.88 25.67 -14.01
CA TYR A 196 1.61 26.38 -14.21
C TYR A 196 0.52 25.43 -14.71
N GLU A 197 -0.74 25.76 -14.41
CA GLU A 197 -1.89 25.18 -15.11
C GLU A 197 -1.90 25.63 -16.57
N ASP A 198 -2.33 24.77 -17.50
CA ASP A 198 -2.38 25.12 -18.93
C ASP A 198 -3.62 25.99 -19.24
N PRO A 199 -3.46 27.29 -19.56
CA PRO A 199 -4.60 28.19 -19.75
C PRO A 199 -5.55 27.74 -20.86
N TRP A 200 -5.02 27.16 -21.94
CA TRP A 200 -5.82 26.77 -23.10
C TRP A 200 -6.80 25.64 -22.77
N HIS A 201 -6.42 24.73 -21.87
CA HIS A 201 -7.28 23.65 -21.45
C HIS A 201 -8.50 24.17 -20.70
N PHE A 202 -8.28 25.09 -19.74
CA PHE A 202 -9.34 25.63 -18.90
C PHE A 202 -10.24 26.62 -19.65
N ILE A 203 -9.69 27.42 -20.57
CA ILE A 203 -10.49 28.29 -21.47
C ILE A 203 -11.42 27.44 -22.33
N GLN A 204 -10.91 26.35 -22.91
CA GLN A 204 -11.73 25.44 -23.71
C GLN A 204 -12.84 24.77 -22.87
N GLN A 205 -12.56 24.41 -21.62
CA GLN A 205 -13.58 23.88 -20.71
C GLN A 205 -14.66 24.92 -20.39
N GLU A 206 -14.25 26.15 -20.08
CA GLU A 206 -15.17 27.26 -19.80
C GLU A 206 -16.07 27.58 -21.01
N GLU A 207 -15.53 27.65 -22.23
CA GLU A 207 -16.31 27.92 -23.45
C GLU A 207 -17.34 26.84 -23.78
N ASN A 208 -17.11 25.60 -23.34
CA ASN A 208 -18.04 24.49 -23.55
C ASN A 208 -19.19 24.45 -22.53
N LEU A 209 -19.17 25.33 -21.51
CA LEU A 209 -20.26 25.41 -20.55
C LEU A 209 -21.50 26.05 -21.18
N PRO A 210 -22.72 25.58 -20.82
CA PRO A 210 -23.95 26.27 -21.16
C PRO A 210 -23.96 27.72 -20.65
N LEU A 211 -24.63 28.62 -21.37
CA LEU A 211 -24.68 30.05 -21.03
C LEU A 211 -25.30 30.36 -19.66
N ASP A 212 -26.10 29.43 -19.13
CA ASP A 212 -26.76 29.50 -17.83
C ASP A 212 -25.92 28.91 -16.69
N VAL A 213 -24.73 28.38 -16.98
CA VAL A 213 -23.81 27.82 -15.98
C VAL A 213 -22.69 28.81 -15.69
N ASP A 214 -22.64 29.31 -14.46
CA ASP A 214 -21.49 30.06 -13.96
C ASP A 214 -20.39 29.06 -13.52
N PRO A 215 -19.19 29.05 -14.13
CA PRO A 215 -18.09 28.18 -13.74
C PRO A 215 -17.59 28.38 -12.29
N LEU A 216 -17.95 29.50 -11.65
CA LEU A 216 -17.59 29.79 -10.27
C LEU A 216 -18.60 29.22 -9.25
N GLU A 217 -19.80 28.83 -9.70
CA GLU A 217 -20.84 28.21 -8.87
C GLU A 217 -20.84 26.68 -9.09
N ALA A 218 -20.53 25.93 -8.03
CA ALA A 218 -19.86 24.63 -8.13
C ALA A 218 -20.76 23.37 -8.30
N ASP A 219 -22.04 23.49 -8.67
CA ASP A 219 -23.00 22.41 -8.37
C ASP A 219 -23.97 22.04 -9.51
N LEU A 220 -23.54 21.24 -10.52
CA LEU A 220 -24.38 20.29 -11.30
C LEU A 220 -23.55 19.13 -11.92
N ASP A 221 -24.24 18.04 -12.32
CA ASP A 221 -23.89 16.79 -13.06
C ASP A 221 -22.50 16.12 -12.91
N ASP A 222 -21.38 16.84 -13.00
CA ASP A 222 -20.04 16.34 -12.65
C ASP A 222 -19.39 17.29 -11.63
N PRO A 223 -19.57 17.01 -10.33
CA PRO A 223 -19.09 17.89 -9.28
C PRO A 223 -17.57 18.02 -9.24
N GLU A 224 -16.79 17.04 -9.73
CA GLU A 224 -15.32 17.06 -9.58
C GLU A 224 -14.64 17.94 -10.62
N GLU A 225 -15.00 17.76 -11.89
CA GLU A 225 -14.41 18.57 -12.97
C GLU A 225 -14.74 20.06 -12.80
N ARG A 226 -15.96 20.37 -12.34
CA ARG A 226 -16.38 21.75 -12.05
C ARG A 226 -15.68 22.33 -10.84
N ARG A 227 -15.55 21.58 -9.73
CA ARG A 227 -14.76 22.01 -8.56
C ARG A 227 -13.32 22.31 -8.94
N ARG A 228 -12.74 21.55 -9.89
CA ARG A 228 -11.40 21.80 -10.43
C ARG A 228 -11.36 23.07 -11.27
N LEU A 229 -12.28 23.24 -12.22
CA LEU A 229 -12.36 24.44 -13.07
C LEU A 229 -12.52 25.71 -12.22
N ALA A 230 -13.46 25.71 -11.28
CA ALA A 230 -13.70 26.81 -10.34
C ALA A 230 -12.43 27.14 -9.52
N ARG A 231 -11.73 26.10 -9.01
CA ARG A 231 -10.47 26.27 -8.26
C ARG A 231 -9.41 26.92 -9.13
N VAL A 232 -9.20 26.44 -10.35
CA VAL A 232 -8.14 26.95 -11.23
C VAL A 232 -8.44 28.40 -11.68
N LEU A 233 -9.68 28.69 -12.08
CA LEU A 233 -10.08 30.04 -12.46
C LEU A 233 -10.01 31.01 -11.28
N GLY A 234 -10.44 30.59 -10.08
CA GLY A 234 -10.35 31.38 -8.86
C GLY A 234 -8.92 31.63 -8.36
N HIS A 235 -8.00 30.67 -8.55
CA HIS A 235 -6.58 30.83 -8.21
C HIS A 235 -5.80 31.69 -9.23
N GLY A 236 -6.30 31.77 -10.47
CA GLY A 236 -5.71 32.52 -11.58
C GLY A 236 -4.66 31.72 -12.36
N LEU A 237 -4.85 31.62 -13.68
CA LEU A 237 -4.02 30.84 -14.61
C LEU A 237 -2.56 31.30 -14.76
N LYS A 238 -2.20 32.47 -14.21
CA LYS A 238 -0.82 33.00 -14.21
C LYS A 238 -0.02 32.60 -12.97
N ARG A 239 -0.65 31.94 -12.01
CA ARG A 239 -0.04 31.63 -10.71
C ARG A 239 0.78 30.35 -10.79
N GLU A 240 1.95 30.39 -10.16
CA GLU A 240 2.82 29.23 -9.97
C GLU A 240 2.18 28.26 -8.97
N ILE A 241 2.26 26.97 -9.28
CA ILE A 241 1.75 25.89 -8.43
C ILE A 241 2.87 25.30 -7.57
N GLY A 242 4.09 25.28 -8.11
CA GLY A 242 5.27 24.69 -7.49
C GLY A 242 6.47 24.75 -8.43
N PHE A 243 7.56 24.10 -8.04
CA PHE A 243 8.82 24.12 -8.77
C PHE A 243 9.30 22.69 -9.02
N ALA A 244 9.81 22.44 -10.22
CA ALA A 244 10.47 21.19 -10.59
C ALA A 244 11.93 21.45 -10.97
N ALA A 245 12.85 20.60 -10.54
CA ALA A 245 14.23 20.60 -11.02
C ALA A 245 14.56 19.22 -11.62
N PRO A 246 15.17 19.17 -12.82
CA PRO A 246 15.63 17.91 -13.40
C PRO A 246 16.66 17.28 -12.48
N LEU A 247 16.46 16.01 -12.12
CA LEU A 247 17.34 15.29 -11.22
C LEU A 247 17.44 13.84 -11.66
N ALA A 248 18.67 13.37 -11.89
CA ALA A 248 18.95 11.98 -12.20
C ALA A 248 20.21 11.51 -11.48
N ARG A 249 20.27 10.20 -11.24
CA ARG A 249 21.47 9.50 -10.79
C ARG A 249 21.97 8.65 -11.95
N TYR A 250 23.14 8.98 -12.50
CA TYR A 250 23.77 8.18 -13.55
C TYR A 250 25.30 8.29 -13.46
N GLU A 251 26.00 7.22 -13.87
CA GLU A 251 27.46 7.09 -13.72
C GLU A 251 27.95 7.32 -12.26
N GLY A 252 27.14 6.90 -11.28
CA GLY A 252 27.47 7.00 -9.85
C GLY A 252 27.46 8.43 -9.28
N ALA A 253 26.89 9.41 -9.99
CA ALA A 253 26.82 10.80 -9.54
C ALA A 253 25.43 11.41 -9.72
N TRP A 254 25.07 12.32 -8.81
CA TRP A 254 23.89 13.17 -8.97
C TRP A 254 24.15 14.17 -10.09
N ARG A 255 23.15 14.36 -10.94
CA ARG A 255 23.24 15.30 -12.05
C ARG A 255 21.90 16.00 -12.24
N THR A 256 21.98 17.25 -12.64
CA THR A 256 20.84 18.13 -12.94
C THR A 256 21.03 18.74 -14.32
N GLY A 257 19.98 19.40 -14.82
CA GLY A 257 19.95 20.06 -16.11
C GLY A 257 19.00 21.25 -16.10
N SER A 258 18.77 21.83 -17.28
CA SER A 258 17.80 22.90 -17.48
C SER A 258 16.81 22.49 -18.56
N TRP A 259 15.52 22.68 -18.31
CA TRP A 259 14.49 22.43 -19.31
C TRP A 259 14.16 23.71 -20.07
N THR A 260 14.04 23.57 -21.38
CA THR A 260 13.53 24.63 -22.26
C THR A 260 12.27 24.13 -22.96
N PHE A 261 11.18 24.88 -22.85
CA PHE A 261 9.90 24.54 -23.46
C PHE A 261 9.60 25.46 -24.63
N ARG A 262 8.94 24.92 -25.67
CA ARG A 262 8.50 25.73 -26.84
C ARG A 262 7.59 26.89 -26.44
N ARG A 263 6.76 26.70 -25.40
CA ARG A 263 5.86 27.73 -24.85
C ARG A 263 6.51 28.60 -23.76
N GLY A 264 7.82 28.48 -23.53
CA GLY A 264 8.57 29.23 -22.51
C GLY A 264 8.37 28.75 -21.07
N HIS A 265 7.20 28.23 -20.71
CA HIS A 265 6.87 27.78 -19.36
C HIS A 265 6.59 26.28 -19.26
N LEU A 266 6.77 25.72 -18.06
CA LEU A 266 6.35 24.36 -17.70
C LEU A 266 4.83 24.36 -17.44
N PHE A 267 4.05 24.06 -18.47
CA PHE A 267 2.62 23.80 -18.34
C PHE A 267 2.39 22.33 -18.00
N LEU A 268 1.77 22.09 -16.84
CA LEU A 268 1.48 20.76 -16.35
C LEU A 268 0.34 20.12 -17.15
N ILE A 269 0.36 18.79 -17.25
CA ILE A 269 -0.77 18.01 -17.74
C ILE A 269 -1.96 18.27 -16.80
N PRO A 270 -3.16 18.59 -17.30
CA PRO A 270 -4.32 18.84 -16.45
C PRO A 270 -4.69 17.62 -15.58
N GLY A 271 -5.11 17.88 -14.34
CA GLY A 271 -5.59 16.84 -13.40
C GLY A 271 -5.38 17.22 -11.94
N ASP A 272 -5.83 16.40 -11.00
CA ASP A 272 -5.74 16.68 -9.56
C ASP A 272 -4.58 15.95 -8.86
N SER A 273 -3.77 15.19 -9.60
CA SER A 273 -2.58 14.51 -9.08
C SER A 273 -1.45 15.49 -8.70
N PRO A 274 -0.48 15.08 -7.86
CA PRO A 274 0.71 15.88 -7.57
C PRO A 274 1.46 16.32 -8.83
N MET A 275 2.08 17.50 -8.78
CA MET A 275 2.81 18.10 -9.89
C MET A 275 3.82 17.15 -10.54
N GLY A 276 4.50 16.32 -9.75
CA GLY A 276 5.48 15.34 -10.25
C GLY A 276 4.91 14.27 -11.20
N LEU A 277 3.61 13.93 -11.06
CA LEU A 277 2.92 13.02 -11.98
C LEU A 277 2.32 13.73 -13.21
N ARG A 278 2.29 15.06 -13.19
CA ARG A 278 1.71 15.89 -14.25
C ARG A 278 2.77 16.56 -15.14
N LEU A 279 4.02 16.12 -15.07
CA LEU A 279 5.10 16.71 -15.87
C LEU A 279 4.98 16.31 -17.35
N PRO A 280 5.06 17.24 -18.31
CA PRO A 280 5.03 16.95 -19.75
C PRO A 280 6.40 16.46 -20.26
N LEU A 281 6.83 15.29 -19.78
CA LEU A 281 8.18 14.77 -20.00
C LEU A 281 8.52 14.49 -21.48
N ASP A 282 7.50 14.26 -22.30
CA ASP A 282 7.56 14.09 -23.75
C ASP A 282 7.97 15.38 -24.50
N ARG A 283 7.80 16.54 -23.86
CA ARG A 283 8.13 17.87 -24.42
C ARG A 283 9.56 18.32 -24.11
N ILE A 284 10.35 17.50 -23.42
CA ILE A 284 11.74 17.79 -23.06
C ILE A 284 12.66 17.34 -24.20
N GLY A 285 13.44 18.29 -24.73
CA GLY A 285 14.46 18.03 -25.76
C GLY A 285 15.72 17.36 -25.19
N GLY A 286 16.55 16.81 -26.09
CA GLY A 286 17.76 16.08 -25.73
C GLY A 286 17.54 14.58 -25.58
N GLU A 287 18.63 13.82 -25.59
CA GLU A 287 18.58 12.37 -25.38
C GLU A 287 18.48 12.08 -23.89
N PRO A 288 17.51 11.25 -23.45
CA PRO A 288 17.42 10.86 -22.05
C PRO A 288 18.66 10.06 -21.65
N PRO A 289 19.13 10.19 -20.40
CA PRO A 289 20.18 9.32 -19.90
C PRO A 289 19.73 7.84 -20.00
N PRO A 290 20.66 6.90 -20.18
CA PRO A 290 20.33 5.48 -20.22
C PRO A 290 19.63 5.07 -18.93
N ILE A 291 18.53 4.32 -19.07
CA ILE A 291 17.88 3.68 -17.93
C ILE A 291 18.79 2.53 -17.50
N VAL A 292 19.35 2.63 -16.30
CA VAL A 292 20.06 1.53 -15.66
C VAL A 292 19.04 0.83 -14.77
N ASP A 293 18.58 -0.34 -15.19
CA ASP A 293 17.82 -1.19 -14.30
C ASP A 293 18.76 -1.65 -13.17
N PRO A 294 18.39 -1.46 -11.90
CA PRO A 294 19.20 -2.00 -10.82
C PRO A 294 19.25 -3.52 -10.93
N ASP A 295 20.45 -4.08 -10.73
CA ASP A 295 20.61 -5.53 -10.66
C ASP A 295 19.95 -6.04 -9.37
N ARG A 296 18.72 -6.55 -9.51
CA ARG A 296 17.93 -7.11 -8.41
C ARG A 296 18.47 -8.45 -7.90
N THR A 297 19.53 -8.99 -8.50
CA THR A 297 20.15 -10.25 -8.10
C THR A 297 21.36 -10.06 -7.19
N GLU A 298 21.90 -8.83 -7.09
CA GLU A 298 22.95 -8.50 -6.12
C GLU A 298 22.37 -8.38 -4.71
N VAL A 299 22.49 -9.47 -3.94
CA VAL A 299 22.15 -9.48 -2.51
C VAL A 299 23.26 -8.76 -1.74
N THR A 300 23.22 -7.44 -1.72
CA THR A 300 24.07 -6.65 -0.83
C THR A 300 23.57 -6.83 0.60
N ARG A 301 24.35 -7.51 1.44
CA ARG A 301 23.90 -7.92 2.79
C ARG A 301 23.94 -6.81 3.83
N GLU A 302 24.66 -5.73 3.57
CA GLU A 302 24.79 -4.61 4.50
C GLU A 302 24.42 -3.30 3.82
N LEU A 303 23.56 -2.51 4.46
CA LEU A 303 23.25 -1.15 4.04
C LEU A 303 24.36 -0.24 4.56
N ARG A 304 25.53 -0.28 3.94
CA ARG A 304 26.66 0.61 4.26
C ARG A 304 26.42 2.03 3.73
N PHE A 305 25.24 2.57 4.01
CA PHE A 305 25.04 4.01 4.08
C PHE A 305 25.43 4.45 5.49
N GLU A 306 26.74 4.51 5.74
CA GLU A 306 27.23 5.52 6.67
C GLU A 306 26.92 6.87 6.01
N PRO A 307 26.38 7.85 6.75
CA PRO A 307 26.20 9.19 6.22
C PRO A 307 27.57 9.67 5.73
N ARG A 308 27.86 9.51 4.43
CA ARG A 308 29.03 10.13 3.81
C ARG A 308 28.96 11.61 4.19
N PRO A 309 30.06 12.26 4.61
CA PRO A 309 30.04 13.70 4.77
C PRO A 309 29.50 14.26 3.46
N LEU A 310 28.42 15.03 3.56
CA LEU A 310 27.77 15.56 2.37
C LEU A 310 28.81 16.38 1.62
N LEU A 311 28.69 16.46 0.29
CA LEU A 311 29.67 17.20 -0.52
C LEU A 311 29.89 18.62 0.02
N ARG A 312 28.91 19.24 0.69
CA ARG A 312 29.06 20.53 1.39
C ARG A 312 30.16 20.52 2.47
N GLU A 313 30.27 19.46 3.28
CA GLU A 313 31.32 19.28 4.32
C GLU A 313 32.67 18.85 3.71
N ALA A 314 32.66 18.02 2.67
CA ALA A 314 33.89 17.67 1.92
C ALA A 314 34.46 18.86 1.13
N MET A 315 33.58 19.71 0.58
CA MET A 315 33.93 20.90 -0.21
C MET A 315 34.39 22.07 0.66
N GLU A 316 34.10 22.11 1.96
CA GLU A 316 34.74 23.07 2.87
C GLU A 316 36.24 22.76 3.06
N GLY A 317 36.64 21.50 2.97
CA GLY A 317 38.06 21.09 2.89
C GLY A 317 38.67 21.27 1.49
N GLU A 318 37.90 21.03 0.42
CA GLU A 318 38.37 21.10 -0.97
C GLU A 318 38.18 22.48 -1.65
N ARG A 319 37.71 23.52 -0.94
CA ARG A 319 37.65 24.89 -1.45
C ARG A 319 39.02 25.49 -1.85
N GLN A 320 40.13 24.78 -1.61
CA GLN A 320 41.48 25.11 -2.09
C GLN A 320 41.89 24.42 -3.41
N LEU A 321 41.12 23.46 -3.94
CA LEU A 321 41.41 22.77 -5.21
C LEU A 321 40.13 22.78 -6.05
N GLY A 322 40.02 23.70 -7.00
CA GLY A 322 38.83 23.91 -7.83
C GLY A 322 38.22 22.64 -8.40
N VAL A 323 37.19 22.10 -7.73
CA VAL A 323 36.37 21.00 -8.23
C VAL A 323 35.37 21.59 -9.21
N ALA A 324 35.53 21.19 -10.48
CA ALA A 324 34.66 21.60 -11.57
C ALA A 324 33.19 21.29 -11.26
N GLN A 325 32.35 22.32 -11.38
CA GLN A 325 30.90 22.19 -11.48
C GLN A 325 30.55 21.10 -12.49
N ARG A 326 29.94 20.01 -12.06
CA ARG A 326 29.36 19.03 -13.00
C ARG A 326 27.97 19.51 -13.43
N VAL A 327 27.95 20.62 -14.17
CA VAL A 327 26.79 20.98 -14.99
C VAL A 327 26.61 19.80 -15.95
N GLY A 328 25.46 19.11 -15.87
CA GLY A 328 25.13 18.06 -16.83
C GLY A 328 25.21 18.62 -18.24
N ASP A 329 25.65 17.82 -19.20
CA ASP A 329 25.67 18.23 -20.60
C ASP A 329 24.28 18.78 -20.98
N PRO A 330 24.16 20.02 -21.47
CA PRO A 330 22.87 20.59 -21.88
C PRO A 330 22.13 19.75 -22.94
N ARG A 331 22.81 18.77 -23.55
CA ARG A 331 22.22 17.78 -24.48
C ARG A 331 21.55 16.59 -23.78
N THR A 332 21.76 16.39 -22.48
CA THR A 332 21.10 15.33 -21.71
C THR A 332 19.69 15.76 -21.34
N GLY A 333 18.70 15.21 -22.04
CA GLY A 333 17.28 15.45 -21.78
C GLY A 333 16.84 14.68 -20.55
N ILE A 334 17.28 15.08 -19.35
CA ILE A 334 16.86 14.43 -18.09
C ILE A 334 15.33 14.54 -17.96
N ARG A 335 14.65 13.39 -17.94
CA ARG A 335 13.18 13.26 -17.87
C ARG A 335 12.66 12.85 -16.49
N THR A 336 13.50 12.94 -15.47
CA THR A 336 13.14 12.74 -14.07
C THR A 336 13.32 14.06 -13.33
N ALA A 337 12.50 14.32 -12.33
CA ALA A 337 12.57 15.56 -11.58
C ALA A 337 12.18 15.42 -10.12
N LEU A 338 12.83 16.23 -9.30
CA LEU A 338 12.42 16.54 -7.95
C LEU A 338 11.46 17.72 -8.02
N CYS A 339 10.27 17.58 -7.43
CA CYS A 339 9.30 18.67 -7.39
C CYS A 339 9.02 19.09 -5.95
N VAL A 340 8.82 20.39 -5.75
CA VAL A 340 8.35 20.96 -4.49
C VAL A 340 7.09 21.76 -4.75
N GLU A 341 5.99 21.33 -4.15
CA GLU A 341 4.65 21.86 -4.39
C GLU A 341 3.99 22.19 -3.04
N PRO A 342 3.72 23.46 -2.72
CA PRO A 342 2.85 23.79 -1.60
C PRO A 342 1.39 23.45 -1.96
N ARG A 343 0.77 22.49 -1.27
CA ARG A 343 -0.62 22.09 -1.48
C ARG A 343 -1.32 21.89 -0.15
N GLN A 344 -2.51 22.47 -0.02
CA GLN A 344 -3.30 22.48 1.23
C GLN A 344 -2.50 23.02 2.44
N ASN A 345 -1.69 24.07 2.22
CA ASN A 345 -0.75 24.65 3.20
C ASN A 345 0.28 23.67 3.78
N VAL A 346 0.55 22.56 3.10
CA VAL A 346 1.64 21.63 3.41
C VAL A 346 2.63 21.62 2.26
N MET A 347 3.93 21.52 2.57
CA MET A 347 4.98 21.45 1.56
C MET A 347 5.14 19.99 1.09
N HIS A 348 4.82 19.70 -0.16
CA HIS A 348 4.99 18.36 -0.73
C HIS A 348 6.30 18.30 -1.51
N VAL A 349 7.10 17.28 -1.24
CA VAL A 349 8.36 17.00 -1.95
C VAL A 349 8.19 15.69 -2.70
N PHE A 350 8.06 15.78 -4.02
CA PHE A 350 7.88 14.63 -4.90
C PHE A 350 9.24 14.09 -5.33
N LEU A 351 9.58 12.88 -4.90
CA LEU A 351 10.85 12.24 -5.21
C LEU A 351 10.81 11.53 -6.58
N PRO A 352 11.80 11.74 -7.46
CA PRO A 352 11.95 10.97 -8.69
C PRO A 352 12.35 9.52 -8.42
N PRO A 353 12.20 8.61 -9.40
CA PRO A 353 12.75 7.27 -9.28
C PRO A 353 14.28 7.32 -9.20
N VAL A 354 14.85 6.47 -8.34
CA VAL A 354 16.29 6.33 -8.13
C VAL A 354 16.69 4.86 -8.28
N PRO A 355 17.94 4.58 -8.67
CA PRO A 355 18.34 3.21 -9.02
C PRO A 355 18.57 2.33 -7.80
N THR A 356 19.01 2.86 -6.65
CA THR A 356 19.33 2.06 -5.46
C THR A 356 18.66 2.59 -4.19
N ALA A 357 18.57 1.75 -3.16
CA ALA A 357 18.12 2.16 -1.83
C ALA A 357 19.06 3.21 -1.21
N GLU A 358 20.38 3.09 -1.43
CA GLU A 358 21.38 4.06 -0.97
C GLU A 358 21.17 5.44 -1.59
N ASP A 359 20.87 5.52 -2.89
CA ASP A 359 20.57 6.79 -3.55
C ASP A 359 19.25 7.40 -3.04
N PHE A 360 18.26 6.57 -2.71
CA PHE A 360 17.03 7.04 -2.06
C PHE A 360 17.33 7.66 -0.68
N LEU A 361 18.13 6.99 0.15
CA LEU A 361 18.51 7.49 1.48
C LEU A 361 19.34 8.77 1.39
N GLU A 362 20.25 8.88 0.41
CA GLU A 362 21.00 10.11 0.16
C GLU A 362 20.06 11.28 -0.19
N LEU A 363 19.09 11.05 -1.08
CA LEU A 363 18.12 12.06 -1.47
C LEU A 363 17.21 12.48 -0.31
N VAL A 364 16.67 11.51 0.45
CA VAL A 364 15.82 11.79 1.62
C VAL A 364 16.58 12.58 2.67
N ARG A 365 17.85 12.25 2.94
CA ARG A 365 18.70 13.03 3.84
C ARG A 365 18.88 14.47 3.37
N ALA A 366 19.09 14.69 2.07
CA ALA A 366 19.19 16.05 1.52
C ALA A 366 17.88 16.83 1.69
N VAL A 367 16.72 16.17 1.53
CA VAL A 367 15.41 16.76 1.80
C VAL A 367 15.23 17.11 3.27
N GLU A 368 15.61 16.22 4.19
CA GLU A 368 15.53 16.47 5.63
C GLU A 368 16.33 17.70 6.04
N LEU A 369 17.61 17.76 5.64
CA LEU A 369 18.49 18.88 6.00
C LEU A 369 17.99 20.21 5.44
N ALA A 370 17.53 20.20 4.18
CA ALA A 370 16.94 21.38 3.56
C ALA A 370 15.63 21.81 4.27
N ALA A 371 14.79 20.86 4.69
CA ALA A 371 13.57 21.14 5.44
C ALA A 371 13.87 21.73 6.84
N THR A 372 14.90 21.21 7.51
CA THR A 372 15.38 21.75 8.79
C THR A 372 15.93 23.17 8.62
N GLU A 373 16.76 23.44 7.60
CA GLU A 373 17.32 24.78 7.34
C GLU A 373 16.24 25.79 6.90
N CYS A 374 15.18 25.31 6.22
CA CYS A 374 14.02 26.13 5.87
C CYS A 374 13.00 26.31 6.99
N ASP A 375 13.13 25.57 8.09
CA ASP A 375 12.14 25.50 9.18
C ASP A 375 10.72 25.16 8.67
N VAL A 376 10.62 24.17 7.76
CA VAL A 376 9.34 23.74 7.18
C VAL A 376 9.02 22.29 7.51
N ARG A 377 7.74 21.97 7.63
CA ARG A 377 7.25 20.58 7.61
C ARG A 377 6.99 20.16 6.18
N VAL A 378 7.39 18.94 5.84
CA VAL A 378 7.24 18.36 4.50
C VAL A 378 6.41 17.08 4.53
N ARG A 379 5.69 16.81 3.43
CA ARG A 379 5.20 15.48 3.06
C ARG A 379 6.05 14.96 1.92
N ILE A 380 6.55 13.75 2.06
CA ILE A 380 7.33 13.09 1.02
C ILE A 380 6.36 12.33 0.11
N GLU A 381 6.42 12.58 -1.19
CA GLU A 381 5.62 11.95 -2.23
C GLU A 381 6.52 11.30 -3.30
N GLY A 382 5.90 10.68 -4.30
CA GLY A 382 6.60 10.19 -5.49
C GLY A 382 7.00 8.73 -5.41
N TYR A 383 8.16 8.42 -5.98
CA TYR A 383 8.61 7.04 -6.16
C TYR A 383 9.23 6.50 -4.86
N PRO A 384 8.88 5.28 -4.43
CA PRO A 384 9.51 4.63 -3.28
C PRO A 384 10.95 4.21 -3.63
N PRO A 385 11.78 3.82 -2.63
CA PRO A 385 13.03 3.14 -2.93
C PRO A 385 12.75 1.85 -3.73
N PRO A 386 13.69 1.40 -4.56
CA PRO A 386 13.69 0.02 -5.06
C PRO A 386 13.52 -0.98 -3.92
N SER A 387 12.87 -2.12 -4.20
CA SER A 387 12.66 -3.17 -3.20
C SER A 387 14.01 -3.63 -2.64
N ASP A 388 14.15 -3.58 -1.32
CA ASP A 388 15.41 -3.85 -0.62
C ASP A 388 15.13 -4.55 0.71
N PRO A 389 15.72 -5.74 0.98
CA PRO A 389 15.47 -6.51 2.20
C PRO A 389 16.01 -5.84 3.48
N ARG A 390 16.78 -4.76 3.37
CA ARG A 390 17.36 -4.01 4.50
C ARG A 390 16.43 -2.90 4.98
N ILE A 391 15.41 -2.56 4.20
CA ILE A 391 14.35 -1.61 4.54
C ILE A 391 13.08 -2.39 4.85
N GLU A 392 12.57 -2.22 6.06
CA GLU A 392 11.25 -2.70 6.45
C GLU A 392 10.19 -1.65 6.17
N SER A 393 8.96 -2.10 5.99
CA SER A 393 7.85 -1.20 5.79
C SER A 393 6.52 -1.74 6.26
N CYS A 394 5.60 -0.82 6.51
CA CYS A 394 4.19 -1.04 6.79
C CYS A 394 3.39 -0.09 5.89
N LEU A 395 2.26 -0.52 5.33
CA LEU A 395 1.40 0.36 4.52
C LEU A 395 0.04 0.52 5.20
N VAL A 396 -0.51 1.74 5.17
CA VAL A 396 -1.87 2.04 5.60
C VAL A 396 -2.64 2.50 4.38
N THR A 397 -3.72 1.79 4.04
CA THR A 397 -4.52 2.02 2.83
C THR A 397 -6.01 2.05 3.14
N PRO A 398 -6.79 2.89 2.44
CA PRO A 398 -8.23 2.93 2.60
C PRO A 398 -8.90 1.91 1.67
N ASP A 399 -9.81 1.14 2.24
CA ASP A 399 -10.70 0.25 1.50
C ASP A 399 -12.17 0.54 1.85
N PRO A 400 -13.13 0.03 1.06
CA PRO A 400 -14.55 0.25 1.34
C PRO A 400 -14.90 -0.14 2.78
N GLY A 401 -15.32 0.85 3.57
CA GLY A 401 -15.72 0.66 4.97
C GLY A 401 -14.59 0.48 6.01
N VAL A 402 -13.32 0.36 5.58
CA VAL A 402 -12.19 0.08 6.49
C VAL A 402 -10.91 0.84 6.11
N ILE A 403 -9.95 0.84 7.03
CA ILE A 403 -8.53 1.07 6.76
C ILE A 403 -7.83 -0.28 6.90
N GLU A 404 -7.10 -0.67 5.86
CA GLU A 404 -6.23 -1.85 5.85
C GLU A 404 -4.80 -1.46 6.22
N VAL A 405 -4.15 -2.33 6.99
CA VAL A 405 -2.72 -2.23 7.28
C VAL A 405 -2.00 -3.43 6.72
N ASN A 406 -1.04 -3.22 5.83
CA ASN A 406 -0.14 -4.28 5.41
C ASN A 406 1.02 -4.37 6.42
N LEU A 407 1.09 -5.50 7.14
CA LEU A 407 2.08 -5.74 8.18
C LEU A 407 3.51 -5.80 7.63
N PRO A 408 4.51 -5.47 8.46
CA PRO A 408 5.89 -5.86 8.18
C PRO A 408 6.01 -7.38 8.08
N VAL A 409 6.98 -7.84 7.31
CA VAL A 409 7.24 -9.28 7.13
C VAL A 409 7.83 -9.86 8.42
N ALA A 410 7.06 -10.70 9.11
CA ALA A 410 7.48 -11.42 10.29
C ALA A 410 8.29 -12.67 9.92
N THR A 411 9.34 -12.96 10.70
CA THR A 411 10.20 -14.14 10.53
C THR A 411 9.97 -15.21 11.60
N SER A 412 9.14 -14.89 12.59
CA SER A 412 8.75 -15.76 13.69
C SER A 412 7.33 -15.44 14.13
N PHE A 413 6.71 -16.36 14.84
CA PHE A 413 5.43 -16.13 15.49
C PHE A 413 5.49 -14.95 16.47
N ALA A 414 6.60 -14.82 17.20
CA ALA A 414 6.81 -13.72 18.15
C ALA A 414 6.83 -12.35 17.46
N ASP A 415 7.50 -12.23 16.31
CA ASP A 415 7.49 -10.98 15.51
C ASP A 415 6.07 -10.65 15.07
N TYR A 416 5.33 -11.63 14.54
CA TYR A 416 3.96 -11.43 14.07
C TYR A 416 3.02 -10.97 15.19
N THR A 417 3.10 -11.61 16.36
CA THR A 417 2.33 -11.20 17.54
C THR A 417 2.69 -9.78 17.96
N SER A 418 3.97 -9.44 18.04
CA SER A 418 4.43 -8.10 18.40
C SER A 418 3.93 -7.03 17.42
N PHE A 419 3.94 -7.32 16.11
CA PHE A 419 3.39 -6.43 15.10
C PHE A 419 1.89 -6.24 15.28
N MET A 420 1.12 -7.32 15.45
CA MET A 420 -0.32 -7.27 15.68
C MET A 420 -0.69 -6.48 16.93
N GLU A 421 0.00 -6.66 18.04
CA GLU A 421 -0.21 -5.89 19.28
C GLU A 421 0.07 -4.40 19.03
N THR A 422 1.20 -4.09 18.38
CA THR A 422 1.63 -2.72 18.10
C THR A 422 0.64 -1.97 17.21
N ILE A 423 0.20 -2.59 16.10
CA ILE A 423 -0.75 -1.94 15.19
C ILE A 423 -2.13 -1.78 15.81
N THR A 424 -2.55 -2.73 16.67
CA THR A 424 -3.84 -2.68 17.34
C THR A 424 -3.86 -1.57 18.37
N ASP A 425 -2.77 -1.40 19.13
CA ASP A 425 -2.60 -0.26 20.03
C ASP A 425 -2.58 1.08 19.28
N ALA A 426 -1.87 1.15 18.16
CA ALA A 426 -1.85 2.34 17.30
C ALA A 426 -3.24 2.68 16.74
N ALA A 427 -3.98 1.68 16.25
CA ALA A 427 -5.34 1.84 15.77
C ALA A 427 -6.27 2.38 16.86
N ASN A 428 -6.18 1.83 18.08
CA ASN A 428 -6.99 2.28 19.22
C ASN A 428 -6.76 3.76 19.54
N HIS A 429 -5.49 4.21 19.51
CA HIS A 429 -5.12 5.61 19.70
C HIS A 429 -5.60 6.52 18.56
N ALA A 430 -5.66 6.00 17.33
CA ALA A 430 -6.23 6.68 16.17
C ALA A 430 -7.78 6.64 16.11
N GLY A 431 -8.46 6.09 17.13
CA GLY A 431 -9.92 6.00 17.17
C GLY A 431 -10.49 4.92 16.26
N LEU A 432 -9.69 3.92 15.90
CA LEU A 432 -10.03 2.79 15.05
C LEU A 432 -10.17 1.49 15.88
N SER A 433 -10.91 0.50 15.38
CA SER A 433 -11.11 -0.81 16.00
C SER A 433 -11.21 -1.92 14.97
N MET A 434 -10.88 -3.16 15.35
CA MET A 434 -11.06 -4.35 14.48
C MET A 434 -12.49 -4.90 14.50
N GLU A 435 -13.36 -4.33 15.33
CA GLU A 435 -14.73 -4.78 15.57
C GLU A 435 -15.74 -3.70 15.19
N LYS A 436 -16.92 -4.14 14.74
CA LYS A 436 -18.11 -3.34 14.54
C LYS A 436 -19.35 -4.03 15.12
N TYR A 437 -20.42 -3.25 15.30
CA TYR A 437 -21.71 -3.78 15.74
C TYR A 437 -22.75 -3.65 14.64
N GLN A 438 -23.44 -4.74 14.37
CA GLN A 438 -24.60 -4.79 13.49
C GLN A 438 -25.79 -4.04 14.13
N LEU A 439 -26.82 -3.74 13.33
CA LEU A 439 -28.02 -3.03 13.80
C LEU A 439 -28.75 -3.74 14.94
N ASP A 440 -28.65 -5.07 15.01
CA ASP A 440 -29.24 -5.88 16.08
C ASP A 440 -28.32 -6.05 17.31
N GLY A 441 -27.20 -5.33 17.34
CA GLY A 441 -26.21 -5.35 18.42
C GLY A 441 -25.25 -6.54 18.38
N ARG A 442 -25.31 -7.40 17.34
CA ARG A 442 -24.31 -8.46 17.17
C ARG A 442 -22.97 -7.87 16.77
N GLU A 443 -21.93 -8.32 17.44
CA GLU A 443 -20.56 -8.01 17.08
C GLU A 443 -20.19 -8.72 15.77
N ALA A 444 -19.41 -8.05 14.94
CA ALA A 444 -18.81 -8.58 13.73
C ALA A 444 -17.40 -8.00 13.58
N GLY A 445 -16.53 -8.69 12.85
CA GLY A 445 -15.27 -8.07 12.42
C GLY A 445 -15.54 -6.81 11.58
N SER A 446 -14.53 -5.95 11.48
CA SER A 446 -14.51 -4.71 10.68
C SER A 446 -15.18 -4.87 9.30
N GLY A 447 -14.99 -6.03 8.67
CA GLY A 447 -15.67 -6.45 7.44
C GLY A 447 -14.80 -6.33 6.19
N GLY A 448 -13.54 -5.92 6.33
CA GLY A 448 -12.57 -5.86 5.24
C GLY A 448 -11.78 -7.15 4.99
N GLY A 449 -11.90 -8.14 5.88
CA GLY A 449 -11.04 -9.32 5.88
C GLY A 449 -9.83 -9.17 6.81
N ASN A 450 -8.99 -10.19 6.85
CA ASN A 450 -7.73 -10.22 7.59
C ASN A 450 -6.83 -11.30 6.98
N HIS A 451 -6.31 -11.05 5.77
CA HIS A 451 -5.51 -12.06 5.08
C HIS A 451 -4.21 -12.32 5.83
N ILE A 452 -3.80 -13.58 5.85
CA ILE A 452 -2.48 -14.00 6.35
C ILE A 452 -1.66 -14.42 5.14
N THR A 453 -0.57 -13.72 4.88
CA THR A 453 0.31 -14.00 3.74
C THR A 453 1.43 -14.91 4.21
N LEU A 454 1.61 -16.06 3.54
CA LEU A 454 2.67 -17.01 3.85
C LEU A 454 3.65 -17.09 2.68
N GLY A 455 4.95 -17.00 2.96
CA GLY A 455 5.97 -17.00 1.92
C GLY A 455 7.37 -17.27 2.45
N GLY A 456 8.37 -16.74 1.75
CA GLY A 456 9.75 -16.70 2.24
C GLY A 456 10.34 -15.31 2.02
N PRO A 457 11.59 -15.08 2.49
CA PRO A 457 12.25 -13.78 2.40
C PRO A 457 12.41 -13.23 0.98
N SER A 458 12.44 -14.14 -0.01
CA SER A 458 12.45 -13.85 -1.43
C SER A 458 11.67 -14.92 -2.19
N ALA A 459 11.32 -14.66 -3.45
CA ALA A 459 10.65 -15.66 -4.29
C ALA A 459 11.49 -16.96 -4.44
N LEU A 460 12.82 -16.84 -4.48
CA LEU A 460 13.72 -18.00 -4.57
C LEU A 460 13.86 -18.76 -3.24
N GLU A 461 13.58 -18.10 -2.13
CA GLU A 461 13.62 -18.66 -0.77
C GLU A 461 12.24 -19.05 -0.24
N SER A 462 11.17 -18.85 -1.03
CA SER A 462 9.82 -19.27 -0.65
C SER A 462 9.74 -20.79 -0.53
N PRO A 463 9.28 -21.35 0.61
CA PRO A 463 9.18 -22.79 0.79
C PRO A 463 8.17 -23.41 -0.19
N PHE A 464 7.15 -22.65 -0.61
CA PHE A 464 6.15 -23.09 -1.59
C PHE A 464 6.70 -23.11 -3.02
N LEU A 465 7.72 -22.30 -3.34
CA LEU A 465 8.36 -22.32 -4.67
C LEU A 465 9.53 -23.29 -4.72
N GLN A 466 10.26 -23.47 -3.61
CA GLN A 466 11.29 -24.49 -3.48
C GLN A 466 10.73 -25.91 -3.46
N ARG A 467 9.54 -26.08 -2.87
CA ARG A 467 8.82 -27.36 -2.78
C ARG A 467 7.34 -27.17 -3.12
N PRO A 468 6.97 -27.06 -4.41
CA PRO A 468 5.58 -26.81 -4.82
C PRO A 468 4.55 -27.85 -4.33
N GLN A 469 4.99 -29.09 -4.10
CA GLN A 469 4.17 -30.14 -3.49
C GLN A 469 3.72 -29.84 -2.04
N LEU A 470 4.40 -28.93 -1.34
CA LEU A 470 3.98 -28.44 -0.03
C LEU A 470 2.70 -27.60 -0.14
N LEU A 471 2.64 -26.70 -1.13
CA LEU A 471 1.43 -25.91 -1.39
C LEU A 471 0.26 -26.81 -1.79
N GLY A 472 0.49 -27.78 -2.68
CA GLY A 472 -0.54 -28.76 -3.04
C GLY A 472 -1.02 -29.61 -1.86
N SER A 473 -0.13 -29.91 -0.90
CA SER A 473 -0.51 -30.59 0.34
C SER A 473 -1.32 -29.69 1.28
N LEU A 474 -0.97 -28.41 1.40
CA LEU A 474 -1.72 -27.43 2.19
C LEU A 474 -3.13 -27.23 1.65
N LEU A 475 -3.28 -27.06 0.34
CA LEU A 475 -4.59 -26.92 -0.32
C LEU A 475 -5.48 -28.15 -0.06
N ARG A 476 -4.94 -29.36 -0.25
CA ARG A 476 -5.67 -30.60 0.06
C ARG A 476 -6.01 -30.71 1.55
N TYR A 477 -5.12 -30.26 2.44
CA TYR A 477 -5.38 -30.30 3.88
C TYR A 477 -6.55 -29.40 4.24
N LEU A 478 -6.59 -28.15 3.79
CA LEU A 478 -7.71 -27.22 4.01
C LEU A 478 -9.01 -27.74 3.38
N GLN A 479 -8.91 -28.30 2.17
CA GLN A 479 -10.07 -28.88 1.48
C GLN A 479 -10.69 -30.04 2.27
N ASN A 480 -9.88 -30.91 2.90
CA ASN A 480 -10.37 -32.03 3.71
C ASN A 480 -10.77 -31.64 5.15
N HIS A 481 -10.47 -30.42 5.58
CA HIS A 481 -10.75 -29.94 6.95
C HIS A 481 -11.52 -28.61 6.94
N PRO A 482 -12.79 -28.61 6.49
CA PRO A 482 -13.59 -27.39 6.34
C PRO A 482 -13.83 -26.61 7.63
N SER A 483 -13.68 -27.25 8.79
CA SER A 483 -13.72 -26.56 10.07
C SER A 483 -12.67 -25.44 10.19
N LEU A 484 -11.52 -25.57 9.53
CA LEU A 484 -10.49 -24.53 9.52
C LEU A 484 -10.95 -23.30 8.75
N SER A 485 -11.63 -23.46 7.61
CA SER A 485 -12.22 -22.35 6.83
C SER A 485 -13.37 -21.71 7.60
N PHE A 486 -14.22 -22.54 8.22
CA PHE A 486 -15.40 -22.07 8.93
C PHE A 486 -15.08 -21.34 10.23
N LEU A 487 -13.91 -21.59 10.84
CA LEU A 487 -13.41 -20.81 11.96
C LEU A 487 -13.24 -19.32 11.61
N PHE A 488 -12.88 -19.03 10.35
CA PHE A 488 -12.67 -17.67 9.83
C PHE A 488 -13.85 -17.14 9.02
N THR A 489 -14.94 -17.91 8.92
CA THR A 489 -16.13 -17.47 8.18
C THR A 489 -16.90 -16.43 8.99
N GLY A 490 -17.32 -15.36 8.32
CA GLY A 490 -18.16 -14.31 8.90
C GLY A 490 -19.61 -14.76 9.10
N LEU A 491 -20.57 -13.95 8.61
CA LEU A 491 -21.99 -14.16 8.88
C LEU A 491 -22.59 -15.39 8.18
N PHE A 492 -22.00 -15.85 7.08
CA PHE A 492 -22.49 -16.97 6.28
C PHE A 492 -21.38 -17.62 5.45
N VAL A 493 -21.58 -18.90 5.12
CA VAL A 493 -20.76 -19.70 4.19
C VAL A 493 -21.36 -19.66 2.78
N GLY A 494 -20.58 -20.01 1.77
CA GLY A 494 -21.05 -20.16 0.39
C GLY A 494 -20.39 -19.19 -0.59
N PRO A 495 -20.74 -19.28 -1.88
CA PRO A 495 -20.02 -18.65 -2.99
C PRO A 495 -20.00 -17.12 -2.97
N THR A 496 -20.95 -16.52 -2.26
CA THR A 496 -21.08 -15.08 -2.12
C THR A 496 -20.52 -14.56 -0.80
N SER A 497 -19.93 -15.43 0.03
CA SER A 497 -19.28 -15.04 1.28
C SER A 497 -18.00 -14.23 1.02
N GLN A 498 -17.32 -13.80 2.09
CA GLN A 498 -16.07 -13.03 1.96
C GLN A 498 -14.87 -13.92 1.61
N ALA A 499 -14.91 -15.19 2.02
CA ALA A 499 -13.83 -16.14 1.81
C ALA A 499 -14.41 -17.51 1.42
N PRO A 500 -15.14 -17.61 0.28
CA PRO A 500 -15.67 -18.87 -0.20
C PRO A 500 -14.55 -19.88 -0.40
N ARG A 501 -14.85 -21.12 -0.04
CA ARG A 501 -14.00 -22.27 -0.38
C ARG A 501 -14.12 -22.58 -1.87
N ILE A 502 -13.11 -23.27 -2.41
CA ILE A 502 -13.08 -23.64 -3.84
C ILE A 502 -14.28 -24.52 -4.25
N ASP A 503 -14.80 -25.31 -3.32
CA ASP A 503 -15.93 -26.23 -3.49
C ASP A 503 -17.31 -25.60 -3.24
N GLU A 504 -17.37 -24.32 -2.84
CA GLU A 504 -18.63 -23.60 -2.60
C GLU A 504 -19.15 -22.87 -3.85
N ALA A 505 -18.31 -22.71 -4.87
CA ALA A 505 -18.60 -21.92 -6.07
C ALA A 505 -19.05 -22.76 -7.26
N ARG A 506 -18.09 -23.21 -8.08
CA ARG A 506 -18.38 -23.98 -9.29
C ARG A 506 -18.02 -25.44 -9.09
N LEU A 507 -18.88 -26.32 -9.59
CA LEU A 507 -18.71 -27.78 -9.45
C LEU A 507 -17.51 -28.33 -10.22
N ASP A 508 -17.03 -27.61 -11.25
CA ASP A 508 -15.86 -27.95 -12.07
C ASP A 508 -14.52 -27.57 -11.42
N SER A 509 -14.52 -26.68 -10.41
CA SER A 509 -13.28 -26.18 -9.81
C SER A 509 -12.43 -27.27 -9.14
N LEU A 510 -13.07 -28.28 -8.51
CA LEU A 510 -12.34 -29.36 -7.83
C LEU A 510 -11.64 -30.31 -8.82
N PRO A 511 -12.31 -30.85 -9.86
CA PRO A 511 -11.63 -31.60 -10.92
C PRO A 511 -10.48 -30.82 -11.59
N GLU A 512 -10.68 -29.53 -11.88
CA GLU A 512 -9.62 -28.70 -12.47
C GLU A 512 -8.44 -28.47 -11.51
N LEU A 513 -8.71 -28.31 -10.20
CA LEU A 513 -7.65 -28.26 -9.19
C LEU A 513 -6.88 -29.57 -9.10
N GLU A 514 -7.56 -30.72 -9.18
CA GLU A 514 -6.90 -32.02 -9.20
C GLU A 514 -5.92 -32.12 -10.37
N LEU A 515 -6.36 -31.78 -11.58
CA LEU A 515 -5.51 -31.73 -12.77
C LEU A 515 -4.33 -30.75 -12.62
N ALA A 516 -4.58 -29.56 -12.07
CA ALA A 516 -3.52 -28.57 -11.84
C ALA A 516 -2.47 -29.07 -10.84
N LEU A 517 -2.90 -29.77 -9.78
CA LEU A 517 -2.02 -30.36 -8.79
C LEU A 517 -1.21 -31.55 -9.35
N GLU A 518 -1.75 -32.32 -10.29
CA GLU A 518 -0.99 -33.36 -11.01
C GLU A 518 0.15 -32.77 -11.85
N GLN A 519 -0.04 -31.56 -12.41
CA GLN A 519 0.99 -30.83 -13.16
C GLN A 519 1.97 -30.06 -12.26
N MET A 520 1.77 -30.10 -10.93
CA MET A 520 2.61 -29.37 -9.99
C MET A 520 4.04 -29.93 -10.01
N PRO A 521 5.08 -29.07 -10.13
CA PRO A 521 6.46 -29.53 -10.15
C PRO A 521 6.83 -30.30 -8.87
N LEU A 522 7.64 -31.35 -9.01
CA LEU A 522 8.12 -32.16 -7.87
C LEU A 522 9.20 -31.45 -7.05
N SER A 523 9.87 -30.46 -7.62
CA SER A 523 10.96 -29.70 -6.99
C SER A 523 10.99 -28.27 -7.52
N ALA A 524 11.86 -27.44 -6.94
CA ALA A 524 12.08 -26.06 -7.36
C ALA A 524 12.26 -25.96 -8.88
N THR A 525 11.50 -25.07 -9.52
CA THR A 525 11.62 -24.82 -10.95
C THR A 525 12.50 -23.60 -11.19
N LYS A 526 13.11 -23.53 -12.38
CA LYS A 526 13.75 -22.28 -12.87
C LYS A 526 12.71 -21.18 -13.14
N PHE A 527 11.44 -21.54 -13.22
CA PHE A 527 10.33 -20.69 -13.62
C PHE A 527 9.30 -20.64 -12.47
N PRO A 528 9.55 -19.86 -11.41
CA PRO A 528 8.71 -19.86 -10.20
C PRO A 528 7.24 -19.52 -10.50
N TRP A 529 6.98 -18.75 -11.56
CA TRP A 529 5.63 -18.42 -12.03
C TRP A 529 4.82 -19.62 -12.55
N THR A 530 5.43 -20.80 -12.74
CA THR A 530 4.67 -22.01 -13.10
C THR A 530 3.63 -22.36 -12.03
N VAL A 531 3.97 -22.19 -10.74
CA VAL A 531 3.04 -22.47 -9.63
C VAL A 531 1.85 -21.51 -9.65
N ASP A 532 2.11 -20.21 -9.80
CA ASP A 532 1.07 -19.18 -9.99
C ASP A 532 0.15 -19.52 -11.17
N ARG A 533 0.73 -19.79 -12.35
CA ARG A 533 -0.06 -20.05 -13.57
C ARG A 533 -0.94 -21.29 -13.50
N LEU A 534 -0.56 -22.30 -12.72
CA LEU A 534 -1.36 -23.51 -12.52
C LEU A 534 -2.60 -23.25 -11.66
N LEU A 535 -2.50 -22.35 -10.69
CA LEU A 535 -3.47 -22.26 -9.60
C LEU A 535 -4.27 -20.94 -9.57
N ARG A 536 -3.74 -19.83 -10.13
CA ARG A 536 -4.32 -18.49 -9.92
C ARG A 536 -5.76 -18.31 -10.42
N ASN A 537 -6.18 -19.11 -11.40
CA ASN A 537 -7.53 -19.03 -11.97
C ASN A 537 -8.52 -19.97 -11.26
N LEU A 538 -8.03 -20.82 -10.37
CA LEU A 538 -8.80 -21.77 -9.57
C LEU A 538 -8.99 -21.25 -8.14
N LEU A 539 -8.03 -20.48 -7.64
CA LEU A 539 -8.01 -19.86 -6.32
C LEU A 539 -8.59 -18.44 -6.35
N VAL A 540 -9.86 -18.35 -6.78
CA VAL A 540 -10.61 -17.09 -6.96
C VAL A 540 -12.09 -17.30 -6.63
N ASP A 541 -12.79 -16.20 -6.36
CA ASP A 541 -14.25 -16.21 -6.21
C ASP A 541 -15.00 -16.42 -7.55
N VAL A 542 -16.33 -16.49 -7.48
CA VAL A 542 -17.20 -16.65 -8.67
C VAL A 542 -17.07 -15.53 -9.71
N SER A 543 -16.56 -14.37 -9.32
CA SER A 543 -16.29 -13.21 -10.21
C SER A 543 -14.84 -13.18 -10.72
N GLY A 544 -14.00 -14.13 -10.30
CA GLY A 544 -12.59 -14.17 -10.62
C GLY A 544 -11.71 -13.31 -9.70
N ASN A 545 -12.21 -12.91 -8.53
CA ASN A 545 -11.47 -12.08 -7.58
C ASN A 545 -10.62 -12.94 -6.62
N PRO A 546 -9.28 -12.80 -6.62
CA PRO A 546 -8.39 -13.53 -5.71
C PRO A 546 -8.37 -12.97 -4.28
N HIS A 547 -8.92 -11.78 -4.02
CA HIS A 547 -9.05 -11.22 -2.67
C HIS A 547 -10.32 -11.67 -1.93
N ARG A 548 -11.21 -12.43 -2.59
CA ARG A 548 -12.47 -12.91 -2.01
C ARG A 548 -12.55 -14.42 -2.03
N THR A 549 -11.56 -15.10 -1.46
CA THR A 549 -11.51 -16.56 -1.42
C THR A 549 -10.79 -17.02 -0.15
N GLU A 550 -11.00 -18.29 0.25
CA GLU A 550 -10.30 -18.91 1.38
C GLU A 550 -8.77 -18.87 1.21
N VAL A 551 -8.29 -19.17 0.01
CA VAL A 551 -6.85 -19.22 -0.31
C VAL A 551 -6.63 -18.57 -1.66
N SER A 552 -5.66 -17.67 -1.74
CA SER A 552 -5.15 -17.08 -2.99
C SER A 552 -3.62 -17.12 -3.04
N ILE A 553 -3.07 -16.89 -4.22
CA ILE A 553 -1.62 -16.95 -4.49
C ILE A 553 -1.12 -15.81 -5.36
#